data_AF-A0A9D8IX90-F1
#
_entry.id   AF-A0A9D8IX90-F1
#
_cell.length_a   1.000
_cell.length_b   1.000
_cell.length_c   1.000
_cell.angle_alpha   90.00
_cell.angle_beta   90.00
_cell.angle_gamma   90.00
#
_symmetry.space_group_name_H-M   'P 1'
#
loop_
_entity.id
_entity.type
_entity.pdbx_description
1 polymer ?
#
loop_
_entity_poly.entity_id
_entity_poly.type
_entity_poly.pdbx_seq_one_letter_code
_entity_poly.pdbx_strand_id
1 'polypeptide(L)' 'MNPRKHIYYITVSDVQNVAKEIGGRRLSDSELKNVVDKLLDRIQWLEPLEYVIYTETSS' A
#
# COMPACT_ATOMS: atom_id res chain seq x y z
N MET A 1 0.74 20.85 7.03
CA MET A 1 0.53 19.58 6.28
C MET A 1 -0.90 19.58 5.76
N ASN A 2 -1.16 19.29 4.48
CA ASN A 2 -2.53 19.29 3.96
C ASN A 2 -3.29 18.10 4.58
N PRO A 3 -4.38 18.31 5.35
CA PRO A 3 -5.10 17.23 6.03
C PRO A 3 -5.76 16.23 5.08
N ARG A 4 -5.77 16.52 3.77
CA ARG A 4 -6.29 15.64 2.71
C ARG A 4 -5.19 14.93 1.90
N LYS A 5 -3.93 14.98 2.35
CA LYS A 5 -2.83 14.31 1.65
C LYS A 5 -2.84 12.82 1.97
N HIS A 6 -3.41 12.02 1.08
CA HIS A 6 -3.32 10.56 1.15
C HIS A 6 -1.88 10.13 0.81
N ILE A 7 -1.21 9.43 1.73
CA ILE A 7 0.19 9.02 1.53
C ILE A 7 0.26 7.62 0.88
N TYR A 8 -0.81 6.82 0.91
CA TYR A 8 -0.86 5.49 0.30
C TYR A 8 -2.27 5.09 -0.15
N TYR A 9 -2.68 5.55 -1.33
CA TYR A 9 -3.83 4.97 -2.01
C TYR A 9 -3.30 4.24 -3.25
N ILE A 10 -3.07 2.93 -3.12
CA ILE A 10 -2.75 2.08 -4.28
C ILE A 10 -4.06 1.45 -4.73
N THR A 11 -4.51 1.83 -5.91
CA THR A 11 -5.69 1.24 -6.53
C THR A 11 -5.31 0.02 -7.36
N VAL A 12 -6.30 -0.84 -7.64
CA VAL A 12 -6.14 -1.93 -8.62
C VAL A 12 -5.69 -1.39 -9.99
N SER A 13 -6.13 -0.18 -10.36
CA SER A 13 -5.71 0.48 -11.60
C SER A 13 -4.23 0.79 -11.60
N ASP A 14 -3.66 1.26 -10.47
CA ASP A 14 -2.23 1.52 -10.35
C ASP A 14 -1.42 0.24 -10.53
N VAL A 15 -1.85 -0.85 -9.88
CA VAL A 15 -1.22 -2.18 -10.03
C VAL A 15 -1.28 -2.66 -11.48
N GLN A 16 -2.43 -2.50 -12.15
CA GLN A 16 -2.60 -2.91 -13.55
C GLN A 16 -1.79 -2.06 -14.53
N ASN A 17 -1.61 -0.77 -14.24
CA ASN A 17 -0.77 0.12 -15.05
C ASN A 17 0.69 -0.32 -14.95
N VAL A 18 1.20 -0.54 -13.74
CA VAL A 18 2.57 -1.02 -13.53
C VAL A 18 2.77 -2.40 -14.16
N ALA A 19 1.82 -3.33 -14.03
CA ALA A 19 1.90 -4.64 -14.67
C ALA A 19 2.00 -4.55 -16.21
N LYS A 20 1.27 -3.61 -16.81
CA LYS A 20 1.36 -3.35 -18.25
C LYS A 20 2.71 -2.74 -18.64
N GLU A 21 3.25 -1.84 -17.84
CA GLU A 21 4.56 -1.21 -18.09
C GLU A 21 5.71 -2.22 -18.00
N ILE A 22 5.73 -3.08 -16.98
CA ILE A 22 6.84 -4.02 -16.75
C ILE A 22 6.70 -5.32 -17.54
N GLY A 23 5.47 -5.79 -17.75
CA GLY A 23 5.18 -7.12 -18.29
C GLY A 23 4.41 -7.12 -19.60
N GLY A 24 4.04 -5.95 -20.13
CA GLY A 24 3.31 -5.81 -21.39
C GLY A 24 1.86 -6.34 -21.35
N ARG A 25 1.34 -6.72 -20.19
CA ARG A 25 0.00 -7.31 -20.05
C ARG A 25 -0.69 -6.92 -18.76
N ARG A 26 -2.01 -7.11 -18.73
CA ARG A 26 -2.81 -7.02 -17.51
C ARG A 26 -2.66 -8.30 -16.69
N LEU A 27 -2.78 -8.15 -15.38
CA LEU A 27 -2.86 -9.29 -14.46
C LEU A 27 -4.27 -9.87 -14.49
N SER A 28 -4.37 -11.19 -14.34
CA SER A 28 -5.64 -11.85 -14.02
C SER A 28 -6.09 -11.55 -12.59
N ASP A 29 -7.33 -11.91 -12.25
CA ASP A 29 -7.85 -11.71 -10.89
C ASP A 29 -7.06 -12.50 -9.83
N SER A 30 -6.59 -13.71 -10.16
CA SER A 30 -5.78 -14.52 -9.24
C SER A 30 -4.39 -13.93 -9.02
N GLU A 31 -3.78 -13.37 -10.07
CA GLU A 31 -2.50 -12.68 -9.98
C GLU A 31 -2.62 -11.36 -9.22
N LEU A 32 -3.67 -10.59 -9.47
CA LEU A 32 -4.00 -9.38 -8.70
C LEU A 32 -4.13 -9.68 -7.21
N LYS A 33 -4.88 -10.73 -6.88
CA LYS A 33 -5.05 -11.16 -5.48
C LYS A 33 -3.71 -11.46 -4.82
N ASN A 34 -2.84 -12.22 -5.49
CA ASN A 34 -1.50 -12.51 -4.98
C ASN A 34 -0.64 -11.26 -4.75
N VAL A 35 -0.78 -10.24 -5.62
CA VAL A 35 -0.06 -8.97 -5.45
C VAL A 35 -0.61 -8.19 -4.26
N VAL A 36 -1.93 -8.08 -4.13
CA VAL A 36 -2.58 -7.38 -3.02
C VAL A 36 -2.22 -8.03 -1.68
N ASP A 37 -2.32 -9.36 -1.59
CA ASP A 37 -2.00 -10.09 -0.36
C ASP A 37 -0.53 -9.83 0.07
N LYS A 38 0.43 -9.86 -0.88
CA LYS A 38 1.85 -9.53 -0.60
C LYS A 38 2.11 -8.07 -0.24
N LEU A 39 1.34 -7.14 -0.79
CA LEU A 39 1.45 -5.72 -0.46
C LEU A 39 0.93 -5.48 0.96
N LEU A 40 -0.18 -6.11 1.33
CA LEU A 40 -0.73 -6.03 2.69
C LEU A 40 0.24 -6.61 3.73
N ASP A 41 0.93 -7.72 3.41
CA ASP A 41 1.96 -8.28 4.29
C ASP A 41 3.16 -7.33 4.52
N ARG A 42 3.47 -6.47 3.53
CA ARG A 42 4.63 -5.56 3.60
C ARG A 42 4.28 -4.18 4.17
N ILE A 43 3.02 -3.78 4.12
CA ILE A 43 2.57 -2.50 4.66
C ILE A 43 2.30 -2.68 6.15
N GLN A 44 3.36 -2.78 6.94
CA GLN A 44 3.31 -2.73 8.41
C GLN A 44 3.33 -1.27 8.91
N TRP A 45 2.37 -0.48 8.45
CA TRP A 45 2.10 0.87 8.96
C TRP A 45 1.58 0.94 10.41
N LEU A 46 1.18 -0.19 11.00
CA LEU A 46 0.86 -0.29 12.41
C LEU A 46 2.07 0.08 13.28
N GLU A 47 3.25 -0.42 12.96
CA GLU A 47 4.45 -0.20 13.80
C GLU A 47 4.88 1.28 13.87
N PRO A 48 4.98 2.05 12.76
CA PRO A 48 5.27 3.49 12.84
C PRO A 48 4.16 4.30 13.52
N LEU A 49 2.89 3.91 13.38
CA LEU A 49 1.77 4.58 14.04
C LEU A 49 1.78 4.33 15.55
N GLU A 50 2.01 3.09 15.96
CA GLU A 50 2.19 2.72 17.36
C GLU A 50 3.37 3.48 17.95
N TYR A 51 4.52 3.52 17.27
CA TYR A 51 5.69 4.25 17.74
C TYR A 51 5.37 5.72 18.04
N VAL A 52 4.68 6.42 17.13
CA VAL A 52 4.31 7.83 17.32
C VAL A 52 3.29 7.98 18.44
N ILE A 53 2.24 7.16 18.47
CA ILE A 53 1.20 7.25 19.52
C ILE A 53 1.81 6.99 20.91
N TYR A 54 2.63 5.96 21.07
CA TYR A 54 3.22 5.58 22.35
C TYR A 54 4.31 6.56 22.83
N THR A 55 5.08 7.15 21.91
CA THR A 55 6.09 8.16 22.30
C THR A 55 5.47 9.52 22.65
N GLU A 56 4.37 9.91 21.99
CA GLU A 56 3.67 11.16 22.32
C GLU A 56 2.81 11.09 23.60
N THR A 57 2.31 9.90 23.98
CA THR A 57 1.56 9.73 25.25
C THR A 57 2.43 9.51 26.48
N SER A 58 3.73 9.27 26.30
CA SER A 58 4.70 9.04 27.39
C SER A 58 5.55 10.26 27.73
N SER A 59 5.25 11.44 27.14
CA SER A 59 5.95 12.72 27.34
C SER A 59 5.16 13.73 28.17
#